data_AF-U9UWQ3-F1
#
_entry.id   AF-U9UWQ3-F1
#
_cell.length_a   1.000
_cell.length_b   1.000
_cell.length_c   1.000
_cell.angle_alpha   90.00
_cell.angle_beta   90.00
_cell.angle_gamma   90.00
#
_symmetry.space_group_name_H-M   'P 1'
#
loop_
_entity.id
_entity.type
_entity.pdbx_description
1 polymer ?
#
loop_
_entity_poly.entity_id
_entity_poly.type
_entity_poly.pdbx_seq_one_letter_code
_entity_poly.pdbx_strand_id
1 'polypeptide(L)'
;TKSKQDGDETNQGGSEVKQGGSEVKQGGSETRQGGNETGQGGQGLEIVYSRPFVISSLLLSVYLLLYHNYIFMFIGLIALTYYFFIRQVDENVQVNPDTFQIFFNFSGESRLIFVAPNSTILELRQKIQAKLNIDKPLSLSFSSKILDDRNTLESYNIKQSSTINVSYKLLGGSVGDFVISRSFLKPQFDYDYTNAQDNGQNRRGYETYHLPIGWQKYGLDVDRYGDNKWLGTGTDAWPISYHGTDLNAASNIAVGGFDSSKGKRFAFGKGIYSSPYSTEAEAYSTTFPFNNHTYRVMFQNRVNPADLRKANQDRYWITVTDQNIRPYALCWKMIS
;
A
#
# COMPACT_ATOMS: atom_id res chain seq x y z
N THR A 1 68.77 3.07 14.79
CA THR A 1 67.46 2.39 14.96
C THR A 1 66.38 3.30 14.37
N LYS A 2 66.30 3.45 13.04
CA LYS A 2 65.49 2.71 12.05
C LYS A 2 63.99 2.57 12.42
N SER A 3 63.17 3.50 11.91
CA SER A 3 61.88 3.19 11.27
C SER A 3 61.67 4.19 10.13
N LYS A 4 61.57 3.68 8.90
CA LYS A 4 61.50 4.42 7.64
C LYS A 4 60.08 4.98 7.41
N GLN A 5 60.01 6.28 7.15
CA GLN A 5 58.96 7.00 6.41
C GLN A 5 59.53 7.30 5.02
N ASP A 6 58.73 7.14 3.96
CA ASP A 6 58.87 7.71 2.61
C ASP A 6 57.49 7.52 1.94
N GLY A 7 56.85 8.48 1.27
CA GLY A 7 57.28 9.83 0.93
C GLY A 7 56.12 10.73 0.46
N ASP A 8 56.47 12.02 0.49
CA ASP A 8 56.00 13.22 -0.22
C ASP A 8 55.81 13.01 -1.76
N GLU A 9 55.20 13.88 -2.57
CA GLU A 9 54.69 15.25 -2.43
C GLU A 9 53.74 15.58 -3.61
N THR A 10 53.02 16.68 -3.40
CA THR A 10 52.17 17.55 -4.25
C THR A 10 52.79 17.97 -5.62
N ASN A 11 52.15 18.65 -6.61
CA ASN A 11 51.08 19.64 -6.60
C ASN A 11 50.63 20.04 -8.04
N GLN A 12 49.36 20.47 -8.17
CA GLN A 12 48.80 21.62 -8.93
C GLN A 12 48.92 21.87 -10.46
N GLY A 13 47.75 22.25 -11.02
CA GLY A 13 47.53 23.28 -12.06
C GLY A 13 47.42 22.74 -13.50
N GLY A 14 46.32 22.82 -14.25
CA GLY A 14 45.16 23.72 -14.25
C GLY A 14 45.22 24.67 -15.46
N SER A 15 44.36 24.44 -16.48
CA SER A 15 43.54 25.46 -17.21
C SER A 15 43.16 25.04 -18.64
N GLU A 16 41.85 25.15 -18.91
CA GLU A 16 41.12 25.05 -20.19
C GLU A 16 41.56 26.08 -21.24
N VAL A 17 41.24 25.85 -22.54
CA VAL A 17 40.49 26.78 -23.41
C VAL A 17 39.77 25.99 -24.55
N LYS A 18 38.58 26.48 -24.91
CA LYS A 18 37.55 26.04 -25.85
C LYS A 18 37.80 26.37 -27.34
N GLN A 19 36.79 25.96 -28.14
CA GLN A 19 36.35 26.42 -29.48
C GLN A 19 36.87 25.56 -30.64
N GLY A 20 36.09 25.23 -31.66
CA GLY A 20 34.76 25.63 -32.12
C GLY A 20 34.65 25.12 -33.56
N GLY A 21 33.47 24.66 -33.98
CA GLY A 21 33.30 23.87 -35.20
C GLY A 21 33.44 24.61 -36.53
N SER A 22 33.46 23.82 -37.61
CA SER A 22 33.09 24.22 -38.98
C SER A 22 32.70 22.98 -39.78
N GLU A 23 31.50 22.99 -40.35
CA GLU A 23 31.06 22.09 -41.43
C GLU A 23 31.85 22.36 -42.72
N VAL A 24 31.92 21.38 -43.63
CA VAL A 24 31.41 21.45 -45.03
C VAL A 24 31.58 20.08 -45.70
N LYS A 25 30.52 19.65 -46.39
CA LYS A 25 30.39 18.43 -47.20
C LYS A 25 31.27 18.47 -48.45
N GLN A 26 31.85 17.33 -48.83
CA GLN A 26 31.92 16.92 -50.25
C GLN A 26 31.95 15.39 -50.36
N GLY A 27 31.19 14.87 -51.33
CA GLY A 27 30.84 13.46 -51.43
C GLY A 27 31.77 12.62 -52.29
N GLY A 28 31.26 11.43 -52.64
CA GLY A 28 31.84 10.56 -53.65
C GLY A 28 32.17 9.17 -53.14
N SER A 29 31.19 8.28 -53.25
CA SER A 29 31.30 6.88 -53.69
C SER A 29 32.61 6.13 -53.36
N GLU A 30 32.52 5.14 -52.46
CA GLU A 30 33.22 3.88 -52.67
C GLU A 30 32.51 2.70 -51.99
N THR A 31 32.84 1.52 -52.47
CA THR A 31 31.98 0.33 -52.52
C THR A 31 32.33 -0.66 -51.43
N ARG A 32 31.33 -1.47 -51.04
CA ARG A 32 31.37 -2.86 -50.55
C ARG A 32 31.25 -3.14 -49.04
N GLN A 33 30.36 -4.11 -48.83
CA GLN A 33 30.42 -5.24 -47.90
C GLN A 33 30.16 -4.99 -46.42
N GLY A 34 28.94 -5.35 -46.03
CA GLY A 34 28.74 -6.49 -45.15
C GLY A 34 29.17 -6.29 -43.70
N GLY A 35 28.21 -5.89 -42.86
CA GLY A 35 28.36 -5.95 -41.41
C GLY A 35 27.09 -5.49 -40.74
N ASN A 36 26.40 -6.43 -40.09
CA ASN A 36 25.19 -6.21 -39.31
C ASN A 36 25.39 -5.11 -38.25
N GLU A 37 24.58 -4.06 -38.34
CA GLU A 37 24.31 -3.14 -37.24
C GLU A 37 23.20 -3.75 -36.37
N THR A 38 23.53 -4.18 -35.15
CA THR A 38 22.52 -4.37 -34.10
C THR A 38 22.22 -3.02 -33.46
N GLY A 39 21.27 -2.30 -34.06
CA GLY A 39 20.56 -1.19 -33.41
C GLY A 39 19.46 -1.73 -32.48
N GLN A 40 19.41 -1.22 -31.26
CA GLN A 40 18.30 -1.43 -30.33
C GLN A 40 17.00 -0.89 -30.93
N GLY A 41 15.93 -1.69 -30.85
CA GLY A 41 14.57 -1.18 -31.05
C GLY A 41 13.56 -2.27 -31.36
N GLY A 42 12.60 -2.45 -30.45
CA GLY A 42 11.35 -3.16 -30.73
C GLY A 42 11.20 -4.48 -30.01
N GLN A 43 10.52 -4.46 -28.86
CA GLN A 43 9.78 -5.61 -28.37
C GLN A 43 8.68 -5.96 -29.40
N GLY A 44 9.04 -6.74 -30.41
CA GLY A 44 8.07 -7.49 -31.19
C GLY A 44 7.68 -8.72 -30.38
N LEU A 45 6.37 -8.92 -30.16
CA LEU A 45 5.87 -10.23 -29.74
C LEU A 45 6.33 -11.26 -30.77
N GLU A 46 7.37 -12.02 -30.45
CA GLU A 46 7.74 -13.19 -31.22
C GLU A 46 6.73 -14.29 -30.86
N ILE A 47 5.61 -14.34 -31.58
CA ILE A 47 4.69 -15.46 -31.49
C ILE A 47 5.36 -16.64 -32.20
N VAL A 48 6.17 -17.39 -31.46
CA VAL A 48 6.73 -18.65 -31.91
C VAL A 48 5.61 -19.69 -31.93
N TYR A 49 4.91 -19.83 -33.06
CA TYR A 49 4.01 -20.98 -33.31
C TYR A 49 4.84 -22.25 -33.50
N SER A 50 5.39 -22.78 -32.42
CA SER A 50 6.18 -24.00 -32.43
C SER A 50 5.32 -25.25 -32.23
N ARG A 51 4.25 -25.47 -33.01
CA ARG A 51 3.53 -26.75 -32.98
C ARG A 51 3.02 -27.20 -34.37
N PRO A 52 3.61 -28.25 -34.98
CA PRO A 52 3.33 -28.66 -36.36
C PRO A 52 1.86 -29.04 -36.62
N PHE A 53 1.13 -29.45 -35.57
CA PHE A 53 -0.26 -29.91 -35.66
C PHE A 53 -1.27 -28.80 -35.97
N VAL A 54 -1.04 -27.57 -35.49
CA VAL A 54 -1.94 -26.42 -35.70
C VAL A 54 -1.77 -25.90 -37.12
N ILE A 55 -0.52 -25.84 -37.59
CA ILE A 55 -0.18 -25.40 -38.95
C ILE A 55 -0.71 -26.41 -39.97
N SER A 56 -0.53 -27.72 -39.75
CA SER A 56 -1.06 -28.75 -40.64
C SER A 56 -2.59 -28.75 -40.72
N SER A 57 -3.27 -28.46 -39.61
CA SER A 57 -4.74 -28.38 -39.57
C SER A 57 -5.29 -27.13 -40.28
N LEU A 58 -4.59 -25.99 -40.21
CA LEU A 58 -4.94 -24.78 -40.95
C LEU A 58 -4.72 -24.95 -42.46
N LEU A 59 -3.64 -25.61 -42.86
CA LEU A 59 -3.36 -25.87 -44.27
C LEU A 59 -4.38 -26.83 -44.89
N LEU A 60 -4.80 -27.87 -44.13
CA LEU A 60 -5.84 -28.80 -44.56
C LEU A 60 -7.22 -28.13 -44.70
N SER A 61 -7.55 -27.18 -43.82
CA SER A 61 -8.82 -26.46 -43.90
C SER A 61 -8.87 -25.53 -45.12
N VAL A 62 -7.78 -24.81 -45.43
CA VAL A 62 -7.67 -23.98 -46.63
C VAL A 62 -7.75 -24.84 -47.92
N TYR A 63 -7.13 -26.03 -47.94
CA TYR A 63 -7.22 -26.95 -49.07
C TYR A 63 -8.66 -27.45 -49.33
N LEU A 64 -9.39 -27.81 -48.27
CA LEU A 64 -10.78 -28.28 -48.37
C LEU A 64 -11.75 -27.19 -48.88
N LEU A 65 -11.46 -25.92 -48.58
CA LEU A 65 -12.21 -24.76 -49.10
C LEU A 65 -11.99 -24.52 -50.60
N LEU A 66 -10.75 -24.68 -51.06
CA LEU A 66 -10.36 -24.32 -52.43
C LEU A 66 -10.72 -25.40 -53.47
N TYR A 67 -10.75 -26.68 -53.08
CA TYR A 67 -10.80 -27.77 -54.08
C TYR A 67 -12.10 -28.58 -54.15
N HIS A 68 -12.98 -28.58 -53.12
CA HIS A 68 -14.09 -29.54 -53.13
C HIS A 68 -15.44 -29.12 -52.52
N ASN A 69 -15.74 -27.83 -52.34
CA ASN A 69 -17.08 -27.37 -51.90
C ASN A 69 -17.57 -28.01 -50.57
N TYR A 70 -16.67 -28.47 -49.70
CA TYR A 70 -17.00 -29.08 -48.40
C TYR A 70 -17.07 -28.05 -47.27
N ILE A 71 -17.96 -27.06 -47.41
CA ILE A 71 -18.07 -25.94 -46.45
C ILE A 71 -18.41 -26.41 -45.02
N PHE A 72 -19.17 -27.49 -44.89
CA PHE A 72 -19.53 -28.08 -43.59
C PHE A 72 -18.33 -28.75 -42.90
N MET A 73 -17.46 -29.43 -43.64
CA MET A 73 -16.22 -30.01 -43.06
C MET A 73 -15.23 -28.92 -42.68
N PHE A 74 -15.18 -27.82 -43.44
CA PHE A 74 -14.34 -26.66 -43.12
C PHE A 74 -14.74 -26.00 -41.79
N ILE A 75 -16.05 -25.76 -41.59
CA ILE A 75 -16.58 -25.22 -40.33
C ILE A 75 -16.30 -26.18 -39.16
N GLY A 76 -16.47 -27.50 -39.39
CA GLY A 76 -16.16 -28.52 -38.39
C GLY A 76 -14.69 -28.51 -37.96
N LEU A 77 -13.75 -28.36 -38.90
CA LEU A 77 -12.32 -28.29 -38.58
C LEU A 77 -11.95 -27.02 -37.82
N ILE A 78 -12.53 -25.86 -38.16
CA ILE A 78 -12.32 -24.61 -37.41
C ILE A 78 -12.89 -24.72 -36.00
N ALA A 79 -14.08 -25.30 -35.84
CA ALA A 79 -14.66 -25.51 -34.53
C ALA A 79 -13.80 -26.47 -33.69
N LEU A 80 -13.24 -27.51 -34.31
CA LEU A 80 -12.35 -28.46 -33.64
C LEU A 80 -11.02 -27.81 -33.22
N THR A 81 -10.39 -27.01 -34.09
CA THR A 81 -9.16 -26.30 -33.74
C THR A 81 -9.41 -25.24 -32.66
N TYR A 82 -10.53 -24.52 -32.73
CA TYR A 82 -10.95 -23.57 -31.69
C TYR A 82 -11.26 -24.26 -30.36
N TYR A 83 -11.92 -25.42 -30.39
CA TYR A 83 -12.17 -26.24 -29.21
C TYR A 83 -10.86 -26.70 -28.55
N PHE A 84 -9.91 -27.22 -29.33
CA PHE A 84 -8.60 -27.61 -28.81
C PHE A 84 -7.77 -26.41 -28.32
N PHE A 85 -7.90 -25.25 -28.96
CA PHE A 85 -7.27 -24.02 -28.52
C PHE A 85 -7.79 -23.56 -27.15
N ILE A 86 -9.12 -23.52 -26.95
CA ILE A 86 -9.73 -23.22 -25.65
C ILE A 86 -9.32 -24.26 -24.61
N ARG A 87 -9.32 -25.56 -24.94
CA ARG A 87 -8.91 -26.61 -23.99
C ARG A 87 -7.45 -26.53 -23.57
N GLN A 88 -6.55 -26.11 -24.46
CA GLN A 88 -5.13 -25.90 -24.15
C GLN A 88 -4.91 -24.68 -23.23
N VAL A 89 -5.80 -23.68 -23.25
CA VAL A 89 -5.74 -22.53 -22.35
C VAL A 89 -6.11 -22.92 -20.91
N ASP A 90 -7.05 -23.83 -20.72
CA ASP A 90 -7.46 -24.30 -19.37
C ASP A 90 -6.49 -25.32 -18.74
N GLU A 91 -5.81 -26.16 -19.52
CA GLU A 91 -4.90 -27.20 -18.98
C GLU A 91 -3.57 -26.68 -18.41
N ASN A 92 -3.22 -25.40 -18.62
CA ASN A 92 -1.99 -24.81 -18.08
C ASN A 92 -2.14 -24.21 -16.66
N VAL A 93 -3.30 -24.39 -16.00
CA VAL A 93 -3.41 -24.13 -14.56
C VAL A 93 -2.82 -25.32 -13.80
N GLN A 94 -1.49 -25.37 -13.72
CA GLN A 94 -0.76 -26.26 -12.81
C GLN A 94 -1.18 -25.94 -11.37
N VAL A 95 -2.13 -26.70 -10.82
CA VAL A 95 -2.41 -26.69 -9.39
C VAL A 95 -1.23 -27.39 -8.72
N ASN A 96 -0.29 -26.59 -8.23
CA ASN A 96 0.84 -27.08 -7.46
C ASN A 96 0.30 -27.84 -6.22
N PRO A 97 0.64 -29.13 -6.02
CA PRO A 97 0.10 -29.97 -4.96
C PRO A 97 0.40 -29.46 -3.55
N ASP A 98 1.38 -28.56 -3.40
CA ASP A 98 1.76 -27.96 -2.13
C ASP A 98 1.01 -26.64 -1.83
N THR A 99 -0.08 -26.36 -2.55
CA THR A 99 -0.89 -25.16 -2.34
C THR A 99 -2.17 -25.43 -1.57
N PHE A 100 -2.57 -24.45 -0.78
CA PHE A 100 -3.78 -24.46 0.03
C PHE A 100 -4.62 -23.22 -0.27
N GLN A 101 -5.92 -23.28 0.03
CA GLN A 101 -6.88 -22.22 -0.25
C GLN A 101 -6.95 -21.24 0.92
N ILE A 102 -6.95 -19.95 0.60
CA ILE A 102 -7.34 -18.86 1.52
C ILE A 102 -8.40 -17.97 0.87
N PHE A 103 -9.05 -17.15 1.70
CA PHE A 103 -9.95 -16.10 1.28
C PHE A 103 -9.30 -14.73 1.45
N PHE A 104 -9.62 -13.81 0.55
CA PHE A 104 -9.31 -12.41 0.74
C PHE A 104 -10.56 -11.56 0.53
N ASN A 105 -10.77 -10.61 1.44
CA ASN A 105 -11.82 -9.62 1.34
C ASN A 105 -11.25 -8.36 0.69
N PHE A 106 -11.81 -7.96 -0.44
CA PHE A 106 -11.48 -6.71 -1.10
C PHE A 106 -12.76 -5.94 -1.40
N SER A 107 -12.86 -4.70 -0.90
CA SER A 107 -14.04 -3.84 -1.07
C SER A 107 -15.36 -4.47 -0.62
N GLY A 108 -15.33 -5.33 0.41
CA GLY A 108 -16.51 -6.02 0.94
C GLY A 108 -16.84 -7.35 0.24
N GLU A 109 -16.09 -7.71 -0.81
CA GLU A 109 -16.28 -8.95 -1.54
C GLU A 109 -15.22 -9.99 -1.14
N SER A 110 -15.67 -11.18 -0.75
CA SER A 110 -14.80 -12.31 -0.43
C SER A 110 -14.48 -13.12 -1.68
N ARG A 111 -13.20 -13.33 -1.97
CA ARG A 111 -12.71 -14.08 -3.13
C ARG A 111 -11.68 -15.12 -2.69
N LEU A 112 -11.59 -16.23 -3.42
CA LEU A 112 -10.65 -17.31 -3.13
C LEU A 112 -9.32 -17.16 -3.89
N ILE A 113 -8.22 -17.61 -3.27
CA ILE A 113 -6.90 -17.70 -3.91
C ILE A 113 -6.11 -18.88 -3.33
N PHE A 114 -5.33 -19.56 -4.18
CA PHE A 114 -4.45 -20.67 -3.77
C PHE A 114 -3.03 -20.15 -3.55
N VAL A 115 -2.35 -20.61 -2.49
CA VAL A 115 -0.99 -20.18 -2.11
C VAL A 115 -0.23 -21.31 -1.44
N ALA A 116 1.11 -21.26 -1.45
CA ALA A 116 1.94 -22.23 -0.72
C ALA A 116 2.22 -21.74 0.72
N PRO A 117 2.41 -22.62 1.72
CA PRO A 117 2.66 -22.23 3.12
C PRO A 117 3.86 -21.31 3.33
N ASN A 118 4.92 -21.52 2.54
CA ASN A 118 6.14 -20.74 2.57
C ASN A 118 6.09 -19.48 1.70
N SER A 119 4.98 -19.21 1.01
CA SER A 119 4.85 -18.00 0.19
C SER A 119 5.04 -16.76 1.03
N THR A 120 5.78 -15.79 0.48
CA THR A 120 5.95 -14.48 1.13
C THR A 120 4.69 -13.64 0.99
N ILE A 121 4.53 -12.65 1.87
CA ILE A 121 3.44 -11.67 1.74
C ILE A 121 3.56 -10.86 0.45
N LEU A 122 4.78 -10.62 -0.03
CA LEU A 122 5.01 -9.97 -1.32
C LEU A 122 4.42 -10.79 -2.48
N GLU A 123 4.70 -12.09 -2.52
CA GLU A 123 4.16 -13.01 -3.54
C GLU A 123 2.63 -13.08 -3.48
N LEU A 124 2.05 -13.20 -2.27
CA LEU A 124 0.60 -13.19 -2.11
C LEU A 124 0.00 -11.88 -2.64
N ARG A 125 0.61 -10.73 -2.33
CA ARG A 125 0.15 -9.43 -2.82
C ARG A 125 0.13 -9.37 -4.34
N GLN A 126 1.22 -9.77 -4.99
CA GLN A 126 1.32 -9.80 -6.45
C GLN A 126 0.27 -10.72 -7.06
N LYS A 127 0.03 -11.89 -6.45
CA LYS A 127 -0.99 -12.83 -6.91
C LYS A 127 -2.40 -12.26 -6.80
N ILE A 128 -2.70 -11.52 -5.74
CA ILE A 128 -3.99 -10.83 -5.57
C ILE A 128 -4.12 -9.69 -6.58
N GLN A 129 -3.08 -8.88 -6.79
CA GLN A 129 -3.08 -7.81 -7.80
C GLN A 129 -3.40 -8.35 -9.20
N ALA A 130 -2.72 -9.44 -9.60
CA ALA A 130 -2.98 -10.12 -10.86
C ALA A 130 -4.43 -10.65 -10.94
N LYS A 131 -4.93 -11.27 -9.87
CA LYS A 131 -6.31 -11.79 -9.83
C LYS A 131 -7.37 -10.68 -9.89
N LEU A 132 -7.08 -9.50 -9.33
CA LEU A 132 -7.97 -8.35 -9.36
C LEU A 132 -7.83 -7.51 -10.62
N ASN A 133 -6.79 -7.75 -11.43
CA ASN A 133 -6.38 -6.89 -12.55
C ASN A 133 -6.14 -5.43 -12.08
N ILE A 134 -5.34 -5.27 -11.02
CA ILE A 134 -5.02 -3.95 -10.46
C ILE A 134 -3.51 -3.79 -10.27
N ASP A 135 -2.95 -2.75 -10.90
CA ASP A 135 -1.53 -2.38 -10.78
C ASP A 135 -1.23 -1.46 -9.59
N LYS A 136 -2.26 -1.05 -8.83
CA LYS A 136 -2.10 -0.19 -7.65
C LYS A 136 -1.51 -0.99 -6.48
N PRO A 137 -0.65 -0.39 -5.64
CA PRO A 137 -0.12 -1.07 -4.47
C PRO A 137 -1.27 -1.48 -3.54
N LEU A 138 -1.15 -2.64 -2.88
CA LEU A 138 -2.14 -3.16 -1.93
C LEU A 138 -1.58 -3.31 -0.52
N SER A 139 -2.41 -3.10 0.50
CA SER A 139 -2.14 -3.37 1.90
C SER A 139 -2.90 -4.62 2.29
N LEU A 140 -2.20 -5.58 2.87
CA LEU A 140 -2.76 -6.86 3.31
C LEU A 140 -2.74 -6.85 4.84
N SER A 141 -3.83 -7.29 5.45
CA SER A 141 -3.93 -7.42 6.91
C SER A 141 -4.62 -8.72 7.31
N PHE A 142 -4.20 -9.29 8.45
CA PHE A 142 -4.77 -10.49 9.04
C PHE A 142 -4.84 -10.32 10.55
N SER A 143 -5.97 -10.67 11.18
CA SER A 143 -6.18 -10.51 12.63
C SER A 143 -5.78 -9.12 13.14
N SER A 144 -6.21 -8.06 12.43
CA SER A 144 -5.90 -6.65 12.71
C SER A 144 -4.42 -6.25 12.61
N LYS A 145 -3.54 -7.12 12.09
CA LYS A 145 -2.12 -6.82 11.86
C LYS A 145 -1.85 -6.62 10.38
N ILE A 146 -1.15 -5.54 10.03
CA ILE A 146 -0.64 -5.33 8.66
C ILE A 146 0.50 -6.31 8.39
N LEU A 147 0.47 -6.95 7.23
CA LEU A 147 1.43 -7.95 6.82
C LEU A 147 2.66 -7.29 6.16
N ASP A 148 3.86 -7.68 6.59
CA ASP A 148 5.15 -7.22 6.04
C ASP A 148 5.58 -8.14 4.89
N ASP A 149 6.05 -7.55 3.80
CA ASP A 149 6.46 -8.21 2.56
C ASP A 149 7.54 -9.28 2.73
N ARG A 150 8.39 -9.14 3.76
CA ARG A 150 9.52 -10.03 4.02
C ARG A 150 9.13 -11.29 4.80
N ASN A 151 7.94 -11.32 5.36
CA ASN A 151 7.45 -12.43 6.16
C ASN A 151 6.68 -13.44 5.28
N THR A 152 6.49 -14.66 5.80
CA THR A 152 5.75 -15.73 5.13
C THR A 152 4.34 -15.87 5.70
N LEU A 153 3.44 -16.56 4.99
CA LEU A 153 2.11 -16.89 5.50
C LEU A 153 2.17 -17.70 6.81
N GLU A 154 3.07 -18.67 6.87
CA GLU A 154 3.31 -19.48 8.06
C GLU A 154 3.74 -18.63 9.27
N SER A 155 4.57 -17.61 9.07
CA SER A 155 5.01 -16.72 10.16
C SER A 155 3.87 -15.91 10.79
N TYR A 156 2.77 -15.71 10.07
CA TYR A 156 1.53 -15.09 10.56
C TYR A 156 0.47 -16.12 10.97
N ASN A 157 0.81 -17.42 10.98
CA ASN A 157 -0.11 -18.53 11.25
C ASN A 157 -1.34 -18.51 10.32
N ILE A 158 -1.17 -18.06 9.07
CA ILE A 158 -2.20 -18.08 8.03
C ILE A 158 -2.25 -19.49 7.45
N LYS A 159 -3.42 -20.14 7.54
CA LYS A 159 -3.67 -21.54 7.17
C LYS A 159 -4.82 -21.68 6.18
N GLN A 160 -5.09 -22.91 5.76
CA GLN A 160 -6.29 -23.28 5.00
C GLN A 160 -7.54 -22.55 5.52
N SER A 161 -8.28 -21.96 4.58
CA SER A 161 -9.52 -21.22 4.82
C SER A 161 -9.39 -19.95 5.66
N SER A 162 -8.17 -19.44 5.90
CA SER A 162 -7.99 -18.13 6.55
C SER A 162 -8.50 -17.00 5.66
N THR A 163 -9.04 -15.94 6.26
CA THR A 163 -9.50 -14.75 5.55
C THR A 163 -8.59 -13.57 5.83
N ILE A 164 -7.96 -13.03 4.79
CA ILE A 164 -7.17 -11.79 4.86
C ILE A 164 -7.98 -10.59 4.37
N ASN A 165 -7.74 -9.41 4.92
CA ASN A 165 -8.34 -8.17 4.45
C ASN A 165 -7.35 -7.45 3.52
N VAL A 166 -7.83 -7.05 2.34
CA VAL A 166 -7.05 -6.38 1.30
C VAL A 166 -7.64 -5.00 1.06
N SER A 167 -6.78 -4.01 1.06
CA SER A 167 -7.11 -2.62 0.70
C SER A 167 -6.02 -2.06 -0.21
N TYR A 168 -6.25 -0.90 -0.82
CA TYR A 168 -5.18 -0.20 -1.54
C TYR A 168 -4.11 0.30 -0.57
N LYS A 169 -2.82 0.06 -0.87
CA LYS A 169 -1.66 0.68 -0.22
C LYS A 169 -1.35 1.95 -0.98
N LEU A 170 -1.46 3.07 -0.29
CA LEU A 170 -1.26 4.37 -0.89
C LEU A 170 0.25 4.62 -1.00
N LEU A 171 0.79 4.63 -2.23
CA LEU A 171 2.06 5.30 -2.54
C LEU A 171 1.69 6.71 -3.00
N GLY A 172 2.24 7.72 -2.31
CA GLY A 172 1.92 9.11 -2.55
C GLY A 172 2.35 9.61 -3.93
N GLY A 173 1.51 10.44 -4.53
CA GLY A 173 1.79 11.23 -5.73
C GLY A 173 0.53 11.97 -6.19
N SER A 174 0.39 13.22 -5.73
CA SER A 174 -0.69 14.18 -6.06
C SER A 174 -2.10 13.88 -5.51
N VAL A 175 -2.38 14.51 -4.36
CA VAL A 175 -3.64 15.21 -4.01
C VAL A 175 -4.93 14.65 -4.64
N GLY A 176 -5.71 13.88 -3.87
CA GLY A 176 -7.09 13.57 -4.28
C GLY A 176 -7.82 12.56 -3.41
N ASP A 177 -7.22 11.40 -3.12
CA ASP A 177 -8.05 10.24 -2.75
C ASP A 177 -7.75 9.70 -1.35
N PHE A 178 -7.97 10.54 -0.34
CA PHE A 178 -8.30 10.02 0.98
C PHE A 178 -9.69 9.38 0.94
N VAL A 179 -9.72 8.05 0.82
CA VAL A 179 -10.96 7.29 1.02
C VAL A 179 -10.71 6.33 2.18
N ILE A 180 -11.00 6.76 3.41
CA ILE A 180 -11.42 5.77 4.41
C ILE A 180 -12.71 5.19 3.87
N SER A 181 -12.67 3.90 3.54
CA SER A 181 -13.87 3.20 3.09
C SER A 181 -14.98 3.46 4.10
N ARG A 182 -16.19 3.79 3.63
CA ARG A 182 -17.36 4.04 4.49
C ARG A 182 -17.59 2.90 5.49
N SER A 183 -17.15 1.69 5.18
CA SER A 183 -17.18 0.54 6.09
C SER A 183 -16.41 0.74 7.40
N PHE A 184 -15.36 1.56 7.41
CA PHE A 184 -14.57 1.90 8.61
C PHE A 184 -15.09 3.16 9.31
N LEU A 185 -16.08 3.83 8.76
CA LEU A 185 -16.72 4.98 9.40
C LEU A 185 -17.99 4.54 10.11
N LYS A 186 -18.29 5.19 11.23
CA LYS A 186 -19.53 5.01 11.98
C LYS A 186 -20.19 6.38 12.12
N PRO A 187 -20.89 6.86 11.08
CA PRO A 187 -21.41 8.24 11.03
C PRO A 187 -22.32 8.61 12.19
N GLN A 188 -22.94 7.62 12.86
CA GLN A 188 -23.73 7.86 14.08
C GLN A 188 -22.92 8.42 15.25
N PHE A 189 -21.58 8.37 15.20
CA PHE A 189 -20.68 8.91 16.20
C PHE A 189 -19.92 10.16 15.71
N ASP A 190 -20.30 10.71 14.57
CA ASP A 190 -19.76 11.97 14.07
C ASP A 190 -20.19 13.13 14.97
N TYR A 191 -19.36 14.16 15.05
CA TYR A 191 -19.68 15.36 15.81
C TYR A 191 -18.95 16.57 15.25
N ASP A 192 -19.66 17.69 15.11
CA ASP A 192 -19.08 18.93 14.63
C ASP A 192 -18.62 19.82 15.81
N TYR A 193 -17.30 19.92 16.02
CA TYR A 193 -16.71 20.83 17.01
C TYR A 193 -16.31 22.19 16.42
N THR A 194 -16.64 22.49 15.15
CA THR A 194 -16.21 23.72 14.46
C THR A 194 -16.55 24.99 15.24
N ASN A 195 -17.77 25.04 15.80
CA ASN A 195 -18.26 26.17 16.60
C ASN A 195 -18.55 25.78 18.06
N ALA A 196 -17.98 24.68 18.53
CA ALA A 196 -18.20 24.21 19.89
C ALA A 196 -17.44 25.07 20.92
N GLN A 197 -17.80 24.92 22.19
CA GLN A 197 -17.10 25.55 23.32
C GLN A 197 -16.62 24.47 24.29
N ASP A 198 -15.51 24.75 24.97
CA ASP A 198 -14.95 23.88 26.00
C ASP A 198 -14.78 24.67 27.30
N ASN A 199 -15.32 24.15 28.39
CA ASN A 199 -15.23 24.73 29.72
C ASN A 199 -14.03 24.18 30.52
N GLY A 200 -13.23 23.28 29.93
CA GLY A 200 -12.05 22.67 30.57
C GLY A 200 -12.37 21.65 31.66
N GLN A 201 -13.65 21.30 31.85
CA GLN A 201 -14.10 20.36 32.90
C GLN A 201 -14.33 18.93 32.38
N ASN A 202 -13.97 18.68 31.11
CA ASN A 202 -14.18 17.39 30.46
C ASN A 202 -13.23 16.32 31.05
N ARG A 203 -13.79 15.17 31.46
CA ARG A 203 -13.02 14.06 32.05
C ARG A 203 -13.42 12.69 31.51
N ARG A 204 -12.43 11.81 31.33
CA ARG A 204 -12.60 10.37 31.03
C ARG A 204 -11.47 9.59 31.68
N GLY A 205 -11.76 8.48 32.36
CA GLY A 205 -10.71 7.62 32.93
C GLY A 205 -9.80 8.34 33.93
N TYR A 206 -10.40 9.14 34.82
CA TYR A 206 -9.74 10.08 35.76
C TYR A 206 -8.97 11.25 35.14
N GLU A 207 -8.69 11.24 33.83
CA GLU A 207 -7.93 12.30 33.17
C GLU A 207 -8.82 13.41 32.63
N THR A 208 -8.33 14.64 32.75
CA THR A 208 -8.91 15.82 32.09
C THR A 208 -8.42 15.88 30.65
N TYR A 209 -9.30 16.26 29.73
CA TYR A 209 -8.95 16.47 28.32
C TYR A 209 -9.73 17.66 27.76
N HIS A 210 -9.22 18.29 26.71
CA HIS A 210 -9.91 19.39 26.05
C HIS A 210 -10.58 18.88 24.76
N LEU A 211 -11.76 19.40 24.44
CA LEU A 211 -12.46 19.11 23.19
C LEU A 211 -11.63 19.60 21.98
N PRO A 212 -11.74 18.95 20.81
CA PRO A 212 -11.03 19.38 19.62
C PRO A 212 -11.79 20.53 18.95
N ILE A 213 -11.88 21.68 19.62
CA ILE A 213 -12.61 22.85 19.12
C ILE A 213 -12.03 23.31 17.77
N GLY A 214 -12.91 23.57 16.80
CA GLY A 214 -12.53 23.89 15.43
C GLY A 214 -12.36 22.67 14.51
N TRP A 215 -12.65 21.46 14.97
CA TRP A 215 -12.50 20.22 14.19
C TRP A 215 -13.83 19.50 13.96
N GLN A 216 -13.99 18.88 12.79
CA GLN A 216 -15.05 17.91 12.52
C GLN A 216 -14.56 16.51 12.91
N LYS A 217 -15.29 15.83 13.78
CA LYS A 217 -15.00 14.47 14.23
C LYS A 217 -15.82 13.47 13.41
N TYR A 218 -15.13 12.48 12.85
CA TYR A 218 -15.70 11.33 12.17
C TYR A 218 -15.44 10.06 12.97
N GLY A 219 -16.50 9.34 13.36
CA GLY A 219 -16.40 8.10 14.13
C GLY A 219 -15.77 6.97 13.32
N LEU A 220 -14.86 6.23 13.94
CA LEU A 220 -14.25 5.04 13.33
C LEU A 220 -14.92 3.76 13.83
N ASP A 221 -14.82 2.70 13.03
CA ASP A 221 -15.20 1.36 13.47
C ASP A 221 -14.24 0.85 14.55
N VAL A 222 -14.79 0.70 15.75
CA VAL A 222 -14.10 0.25 16.96
C VAL A 222 -14.35 -1.23 17.26
N ASP A 223 -15.27 -1.88 16.55
CA ASP A 223 -15.59 -3.30 16.75
C ASP A 223 -14.37 -4.18 16.45
N ARG A 224 -13.44 -3.68 15.63
CA ARG A 224 -12.13 -4.27 15.34
C ARG A 224 -11.22 -4.52 16.55
N TYR A 225 -11.53 -3.94 17.71
CA TYR A 225 -10.77 -4.13 18.96
C TYR A 225 -11.33 -5.25 19.86
N GLY A 226 -12.38 -5.96 19.42
CA GLY A 226 -12.93 -7.14 20.09
C GLY A 226 -13.91 -6.87 21.23
N ASP A 227 -13.73 -5.77 21.97
CA ASP A 227 -14.68 -5.28 22.97
C ASP A 227 -14.76 -3.74 22.96
N ASN A 228 -15.74 -3.19 23.66
CA ASN A 228 -15.98 -1.75 23.79
C ASN A 228 -15.92 -1.24 25.24
N LYS A 229 -15.42 -2.03 26.20
CA LYS A 229 -15.44 -1.69 27.63
C LYS A 229 -14.67 -0.40 27.94
N TRP A 230 -13.60 -0.17 27.18
CA TRP A 230 -12.73 1.00 27.26
C TRP A 230 -13.40 2.32 26.80
N LEU A 231 -14.55 2.27 26.11
CA LEU A 231 -15.25 3.45 25.59
C LEU A 231 -16.15 4.15 26.62
N GLY A 232 -16.24 3.63 27.85
CA GLY A 232 -17.07 4.19 28.90
C GLY A 232 -16.92 5.70 29.12
N THR A 233 -17.86 6.25 29.88
CA THR A 233 -17.85 7.66 30.29
C THR A 233 -17.35 7.87 31.72
N GLY A 234 -17.24 6.78 32.49
CA GLY A 234 -16.85 6.77 33.89
C GLY A 234 -15.34 6.77 34.13
N THR A 235 -14.99 6.38 35.35
CA THR A 235 -13.62 6.30 35.87
C THR A 235 -12.85 5.07 35.43
N ASP A 236 -13.57 4.01 35.05
CA ASP A 236 -13.08 2.75 34.49
C ASP A 236 -12.78 2.83 32.98
N ALA A 237 -13.21 3.92 32.33
CA ALA A 237 -12.96 4.16 30.91
C ALA A 237 -11.50 4.47 30.62
N TRP A 238 -11.07 4.23 29.38
CA TRP A 238 -9.77 4.71 28.93
C TRP A 238 -9.83 6.23 28.70
N PRO A 239 -8.87 7.02 29.18
CA PRO A 239 -8.79 8.46 28.96
C PRO A 239 -8.65 8.83 27.48
N ILE A 240 -9.07 10.06 27.15
CA ILE A 240 -9.04 10.61 25.78
C ILE A 240 -7.74 11.37 25.54
N SER A 241 -7.13 11.15 24.37
CA SER A 241 -6.00 11.94 23.88
C SER A 241 -6.06 12.16 22.37
N TYR A 242 -5.20 13.02 21.85
CA TYR A 242 -5.12 13.40 20.44
C TYR A 242 -3.73 13.10 19.88
N HIS A 243 -3.68 12.66 18.62
CA HIS A 243 -2.44 12.40 17.90
C HIS A 243 -2.48 13.07 16.53
N GLY A 244 -1.68 14.12 16.34
CA GLY A 244 -1.49 14.76 15.04
C GLY A 244 -0.57 13.95 14.15
N THR A 245 -0.90 13.89 12.86
CA THR A 245 -0.19 13.05 11.89
C THR A 245 -0.32 13.63 10.48
N ASP A 246 0.46 13.10 9.55
CA ASP A 246 0.24 13.30 8.12
C ASP A 246 -0.84 12.37 7.56
N LEU A 247 -1.33 12.70 6.36
CA LEU A 247 -2.40 11.98 5.66
C LEU A 247 -2.07 10.50 5.38
N ASN A 248 -0.82 10.18 5.04
CA ASN A 248 -0.40 8.82 4.71
C ASN A 248 -0.40 7.95 5.98
N ALA A 249 0.15 8.47 7.06
CA ALA A 249 0.12 7.81 8.35
C ALA A 249 -1.33 7.70 8.88
N ALA A 250 -2.19 8.70 8.67
CA ALA A 250 -3.60 8.64 9.03
C ALA A 250 -4.33 7.46 8.37
N SER A 251 -4.13 7.23 7.07
CA SER A 251 -4.75 6.09 6.38
C SER A 251 -4.36 4.75 7.03
N ASN A 252 -3.07 4.57 7.33
CA ASN A 252 -2.57 3.35 7.95
C ASN A 252 -3.10 3.16 9.39
N ILE A 253 -3.15 4.22 10.18
CA ILE A 253 -3.57 4.16 11.59
C ILE A 253 -5.08 3.92 11.70
N ALA A 254 -5.89 4.52 10.83
CA ALA A 254 -7.34 4.32 10.84
C ALA A 254 -7.72 2.84 10.62
N VAL A 255 -7.03 2.17 9.70
CA VAL A 255 -7.31 0.76 9.34
C VAL A 255 -6.56 -0.23 10.22
N GLY A 256 -5.29 0.04 10.52
CA GLY A 256 -4.37 -0.88 11.20
C GLY A 256 -4.18 -0.61 12.69
N GLY A 257 -4.55 0.58 13.18
CA GLY A 257 -4.17 1.04 14.51
C GLY A 257 -2.73 1.57 14.52
N PHE A 258 -2.23 1.93 15.70
CA PHE A 258 -0.85 2.37 15.82
C PHE A 258 0.14 1.21 15.62
N ASP A 259 1.35 1.56 15.20
CA ASP A 259 2.46 0.63 15.03
C ASP A 259 3.69 1.21 15.72
N SER A 260 3.95 0.70 16.92
CA SER A 260 5.04 1.19 17.78
C SER A 260 6.43 1.00 17.17
N SER A 261 6.57 0.13 16.16
CA SER A 261 7.83 -0.12 15.46
C SER A 261 8.19 0.99 14.46
N LYS A 262 7.20 1.76 14.00
CA LYS A 262 7.39 2.84 13.00
C LYS A 262 7.77 4.18 13.62
N GLY A 263 7.63 4.32 14.94
CA GLY A 263 7.99 5.53 15.66
C GLY A 263 9.46 5.90 15.46
N LYS A 264 9.71 7.17 15.17
CA LYS A 264 11.06 7.73 15.02
C LYS A 264 11.15 8.97 15.90
N ARG A 265 12.33 9.20 16.51
CA ARG A 265 12.65 10.38 17.34
C ARG A 265 11.76 10.50 18.58
N PHE A 266 12.33 10.14 19.73
CA PHE A 266 11.60 10.05 21.00
C PHE A 266 12.16 11.02 22.02
N ALA A 267 11.51 12.18 22.20
CA ALA A 267 12.01 13.24 23.08
C ALA A 267 11.96 12.87 24.58
N PHE A 268 10.97 12.07 24.99
CA PHE A 268 10.65 11.73 26.37
C PHE A 268 10.59 10.21 26.61
N GLY A 269 11.24 9.43 25.75
CA GLY A 269 11.25 7.96 25.80
C GLY A 269 10.43 7.31 24.69
N LYS A 270 10.77 6.07 24.36
CA LYS A 270 10.16 5.32 23.25
C LYS A 270 8.68 5.06 23.52
N GLY A 271 7.84 5.40 22.55
CA GLY A 271 6.39 5.14 22.59
C GLY A 271 5.64 5.95 21.54
N ILE A 272 4.33 5.80 21.55
CA ILE A 272 3.38 6.56 20.74
C ILE A 272 2.98 7.80 21.54
N TYR A 273 3.15 8.96 20.91
CA TYR A 273 2.95 10.25 21.56
C TYR A 273 1.54 10.75 21.26
N SER A 274 0.83 11.19 22.29
CA SER A 274 -0.45 11.87 22.17
C SER A 274 -0.53 13.00 23.19
N SER A 275 -1.62 13.75 23.21
CA SER A 275 -1.84 14.82 24.18
C SER A 275 -3.31 14.89 24.60
N PRO A 276 -3.65 15.22 25.85
CA PRO A 276 -5.03 15.55 26.22
C PRO A 276 -5.50 16.88 25.60
N TYR A 277 -4.59 17.64 24.98
CA TYR A 277 -4.83 18.92 24.33
C TYR A 277 -4.77 18.78 22.81
N SER A 278 -5.90 19.04 22.15
CA SER A 278 -6.03 19.00 20.70
C SER A 278 -5.09 20.00 20.00
N THR A 279 -4.84 21.16 20.62
CA THR A 279 -3.91 22.19 20.13
C THR A 279 -2.46 21.71 20.08
N GLU A 280 -2.03 20.90 21.05
CA GLU A 280 -0.69 20.30 21.05
C GLU A 280 -0.57 19.28 19.92
N ALA A 281 -1.59 18.43 19.74
CA ALA A 281 -1.62 17.47 18.64
C ALA A 281 -1.67 18.15 17.27
N GLU A 282 -2.41 19.24 17.13
CA GLU A 282 -2.52 20.02 15.88
C GLU A 282 -1.16 20.51 15.36
N ALA A 283 -0.22 20.82 16.26
CA ALA A 283 1.13 21.23 15.89
C ALA A 283 1.93 20.13 15.16
N TYR A 284 1.54 18.87 15.33
CA TYR A 284 2.15 17.70 14.67
C TYR A 284 1.32 17.21 13.46
N SER A 285 0.16 17.81 13.20
CA SER A 285 -0.64 17.53 12.00
C SER A 285 -0.11 18.31 10.81
N THR A 286 0.21 17.60 9.72
CA THR A 286 0.59 18.25 8.46
C THR A 286 -0.64 18.61 7.64
N THR A 287 -0.53 19.65 6.82
CA THR A 287 -1.61 20.02 5.89
C THR A 287 -1.62 19.12 4.66
N PHE A 288 -2.80 18.93 4.09
CA PHE A 288 -2.98 18.27 2.81
C PHE A 288 -4.18 18.88 2.06
N PRO A 289 -4.09 19.02 0.73
CA PRO A 289 -5.21 19.47 -0.08
C PRO A 289 -6.24 18.34 -0.33
N PHE A 290 -7.53 18.70 -0.33
CA PHE A 290 -8.66 17.83 -0.65
C PHE A 290 -9.86 18.69 -1.06
N ASN A 291 -10.60 18.32 -2.11
CA ASN A 291 -11.80 19.05 -2.57
C ASN A 291 -11.62 20.59 -2.63
N ASN A 292 -10.55 21.08 -3.26
CA ASN A 292 -10.21 22.51 -3.38
C ASN A 292 -9.97 23.27 -2.06
N HIS A 293 -9.85 22.57 -0.94
CA HIS A 293 -9.49 23.15 0.35
C HIS A 293 -8.23 22.50 0.91
N THR A 294 -7.60 23.18 1.86
CA THR A 294 -6.50 22.62 2.65
C THR A 294 -7.02 22.14 3.98
N TYR A 295 -6.69 20.91 4.37
CA TYR A 295 -7.09 20.30 5.63
C TYR A 295 -5.89 19.90 6.48
N ARG A 296 -6.14 19.71 7.78
CA ARG A 296 -5.31 18.92 8.69
C ARG A 296 -6.09 17.72 9.21
N VAL A 297 -5.37 16.70 9.64
CA VAL A 297 -5.93 15.49 10.24
C VAL A 297 -5.24 15.14 11.55
N MET A 298 -6.02 14.68 12.53
CA MET A 298 -5.51 14.08 13.76
C MET A 298 -6.45 12.96 14.21
N PHE A 299 -5.99 12.08 15.08
CA PHE A 299 -6.84 11.09 15.74
C PHE A 299 -7.30 11.57 17.10
N GLN A 300 -8.52 11.20 17.45
CA GLN A 300 -8.95 11.09 18.84
C GLN A 300 -8.81 9.63 19.27
N ASN A 301 -8.12 9.42 20.38
CA ASN A 301 -7.69 8.12 20.86
C ASN A 301 -8.24 7.86 22.26
N ARG A 302 -8.32 6.58 22.60
CA ARG A 302 -8.47 6.09 23.97
C ARG A 302 -7.16 5.42 24.38
N VAL A 303 -6.67 5.74 25.58
CA VAL A 303 -5.36 5.24 26.08
C VAL A 303 -5.58 4.37 27.30
N ASN A 304 -4.93 3.20 27.37
CA ASN A 304 -4.96 2.36 28.56
C ASN A 304 -4.21 3.04 29.71
N PRO A 305 -4.86 3.34 30.85
CA PRO A 305 -4.18 3.95 31.99
C PRO A 305 -2.96 3.17 32.49
N ALA A 306 -2.96 1.84 32.32
CA ALA A 306 -1.86 0.98 32.79
C ALA A 306 -0.54 1.19 32.02
N ASP A 307 -0.58 1.78 30.82
CA ASP A 307 0.59 2.06 29.96
C ASP A 307 0.70 3.57 29.64
N LEU A 308 -0.06 4.40 30.33
CA LEU A 308 -0.05 5.84 30.15
C LEU A 308 1.09 6.47 30.95
N ARG A 309 2.05 7.09 30.25
CA ARG A 309 3.12 7.88 30.86
C ARG A 309 2.95 9.34 30.49
N LYS A 310 3.14 10.24 31.44
CA LYS A 310 3.03 11.69 31.21
C LYS A 310 4.42 12.34 31.17
N ALA A 311 4.58 13.32 30.30
CA ALA A 311 5.82 14.04 30.10
C ALA A 311 5.56 15.53 29.84
N ASN A 312 6.58 16.35 30.10
CA ASN A 312 6.54 17.80 29.91
C ASN A 312 5.33 18.47 30.59
N GLN A 313 5.23 18.31 31.92
CA GLN A 313 4.12 18.85 32.72
C GLN A 313 2.75 18.38 32.20
N ASP A 314 2.62 17.07 31.95
CA ASP A 314 1.41 16.40 31.46
C ASP A 314 0.92 16.83 30.06
N ARG A 315 1.67 17.67 29.35
CA ARG A 315 1.36 18.10 27.98
C ARG A 315 1.42 16.95 26.98
N TYR A 316 2.35 16.02 27.18
CA TYR A 316 2.52 14.86 26.32
C TYR A 316 2.25 13.57 27.07
N TRP A 317 1.51 12.68 26.43
CA TRP A 317 1.24 11.34 26.86
C TRP A 317 2.01 10.36 25.97
N ILE A 318 2.58 9.34 26.57
CA ILE A 318 3.42 8.35 25.91
C ILE A 318 2.86 6.99 26.26
N THR A 319 2.42 6.25 25.24
CA THR A 319 1.96 4.86 25.35
C THR A 319 3.02 3.96 24.73
N VAL A 320 3.56 2.99 25.47
CA VAL A 320 4.67 2.18 24.96
C VAL A 320 4.19 1.13 23.96
N THR A 321 3.04 0.52 24.23
CA THR A 321 2.49 -0.58 23.45
C THR A 321 1.37 -0.08 22.54
N ASP A 322 1.42 -0.43 21.25
CA ASP A 322 0.38 -0.04 20.29
C ASP A 322 -1.03 -0.53 20.64
N GLN A 323 -1.16 -1.70 21.27
CA GLN A 323 -2.46 -2.22 21.72
C GLN A 323 -3.11 -1.39 22.84
N ASN A 324 -2.33 -0.56 23.53
CA ASN A 324 -2.77 0.27 24.64
C ASN A 324 -3.18 1.68 24.22
N ILE A 325 -3.21 1.98 22.92
CA ILE A 325 -3.77 3.21 22.38
C ILE A 325 -4.62 2.91 21.14
N ARG A 326 -5.89 3.28 21.21
CA ARG A 326 -6.90 2.93 20.20
C ARG A 326 -7.46 4.21 19.56
N PRO A 327 -7.18 4.49 18.27
CA PRO A 327 -7.93 5.51 17.55
C PRO A 327 -9.39 5.07 17.43
N TYR A 328 -10.31 5.94 17.83
CA TYR A 328 -11.75 5.71 17.73
C TYR A 328 -12.48 6.77 16.91
N ALA A 329 -11.81 7.88 16.61
CA ALA A 329 -12.32 8.89 15.69
C ALA A 329 -11.18 9.58 14.95
N LEU A 330 -11.51 10.06 13.76
CA LEU A 330 -10.65 10.90 12.94
C LEU A 330 -11.18 12.33 12.96
N CYS A 331 -10.33 13.30 13.26
CA CYS A 331 -10.69 14.71 13.29
C CYS A 331 -10.09 15.41 12.07
N TRP A 332 -10.93 16.17 11.35
CA TRP A 332 -10.57 16.98 10.20
C TRP A 332 -10.77 18.45 10.51
N LYS A 333 -9.87 19.29 10.06
CA LYS A 333 -9.99 20.74 10.17
C LYS A 333 -9.64 21.38 8.85
N MET A 334 -10.58 22.12 8.29
CA MET A 334 -10.35 22.97 7.13
C MET A 334 -9.51 24.18 7.56
N ILE A 335 -8.48 24.50 6.79
CA ILE A 335 -7.52 25.57 7.06
C ILE A 335 -7.72 26.75 6.11
N SER A 336 -7.97 26.48 4.83
CA SER A 336 -8.14 27.48 3.77
C SER A 336 -8.91 26.92 2.59
#